data_AF-A0A7S2PQM0-F1
#
_entry.id   AF-A0A7S2PQM0-F1
#
_cell.length_a   1.000
_cell.length_b   1.000
_cell.length_c   1.000
_cell.angle_alpha   90.00
_cell.angle_beta   90.00
_cell.angle_gamma   90.00
#
_symmetry.space_group_name_H-M   'P 1'
#
loop_
_entity.id
_entity.type
_entity.pdbx_description
1 polymer ?
#
loop_
_entity_poly.entity_id
_entity_poly.type
_entity_poly.pdbx_seq_one_letter_code
_entity_poly.pdbx_strand_id
1 'polypeptide(L)'
;ACGRSWPWAVALGRLRQSAGARGRMDDSSIGGSEAEESDGVSIAIGLAHIALTVLLVQCCCCRGQRCCCCCRRGRGSPGPANEAFVAHAGQLQPKKRVLTSYALWLVMGVFGMHHFYLGRVVHGLVSLCTLNLAGVGWLADLVLIPFYVRGFNSRRTAAHAAYDRSLRLLFCRLPVVVLALVSFTLGSLLYMPRALHAAGVVDIDRIAAQTQANPYEVLGLPQGASLSEAKKAYHRESLAWHPDRNMGCGERCNAKMSEIAKAFELIKKRRAPAPPDRTWTVWFKDILSDWGHILEVFSEKGDRPSDAAAQKPQERVPRAERGRKKREANSDL
;
A
#
# COMPACT_ATOMS: atom_id res chain seq x y z
N ALA A 1 -35.07 -8.43 -25.11
CA ALA A 1 -35.62 -8.69 -23.76
C ALA A 1 -34.56 -8.35 -22.72
N CYS A 2 -34.66 -7.15 -22.14
CA CYS A 2 -33.81 -6.71 -21.03
C CYS A 2 -34.62 -6.94 -19.74
N GLY A 3 -34.14 -7.85 -18.89
CA GLY A 3 -34.86 -8.22 -17.67
C GLY A 3 -34.15 -9.32 -16.93
N ARG A 4 -33.26 -8.95 -15.99
CA ARG A 4 -32.90 -9.80 -14.86
C ARG A 4 -32.82 -8.90 -13.63
N SER A 5 -33.84 -9.03 -12.80
CA SER A 5 -33.88 -8.57 -11.41
C SER A 5 -32.73 -9.24 -10.63
N TRP A 6 -32.02 -8.45 -9.83
CA TRP A 6 -30.91 -8.95 -9.03
C TRP A 6 -31.40 -9.41 -7.64
N PRO A 7 -30.98 -10.61 -7.17
CA PRO A 7 -31.51 -11.25 -5.96
C PRO A 7 -31.12 -10.59 -4.61
N TRP A 8 -30.33 -9.51 -4.59
CA TRP A 8 -29.92 -8.82 -3.35
C TRP A 8 -30.99 -7.88 -2.77
N ALA A 9 -31.92 -7.38 -3.59
CA ALA A 9 -32.96 -6.46 -3.14
C ALA A 9 -33.98 -7.11 -2.18
N VAL A 10 -34.18 -8.43 -2.28
CA VAL A 10 -35.08 -9.20 -1.40
C VAL A 10 -34.41 -9.53 -0.05
N ALA A 11 -33.07 -9.61 -0.02
CA ALA A 11 -32.32 -9.90 1.21
C ALA A 11 -32.29 -8.69 2.18
N LEU A 12 -32.20 -7.47 1.64
CA LEU A 12 -32.22 -6.23 2.44
C LEU A 12 -33.58 -5.95 3.10
N GLY A 13 -34.68 -6.44 2.51
CA GLY A 13 -36.02 -6.30 3.09
C GLY A 13 -36.23 -7.11 4.37
N ARG A 14 -35.56 -8.26 4.53
CA ARG A 14 -35.74 -9.14 5.71
C ARG A 14 -34.90 -8.75 6.93
N LEU A 15 -33.77 -8.07 6.72
CA LEU A 15 -32.92 -7.58 7.82
C LEU A 15 -33.53 -6.35 8.54
N ARG A 16 -34.39 -5.58 7.86
CA ARG A 16 -35.02 -4.39 8.45
C ARG A 16 -36.15 -4.70 9.45
N GLN A 17 -36.72 -5.91 9.40
CA GLN A 17 -37.79 -6.32 10.32
C GLN A 17 -37.28 -6.94 11.63
N SER A 18 -36.02 -7.40 11.69
CA SER A 18 -35.43 -8.00 12.89
C SER A 18 -34.78 -6.98 13.85
N ALA A 19 -34.60 -5.72 13.41
CA ALA A 19 -34.01 -4.66 14.22
C ALA A 19 -35.02 -3.88 15.10
N GLY A 20 -36.31 -4.20 15.04
CA GLY A 20 -37.38 -3.48 15.75
C GLY A 20 -37.64 -3.89 17.19
N ALA A 21 -36.88 -4.83 17.78
CA ALA A 21 -37.18 -5.39 19.10
C ALA A 21 -35.93 -5.65 19.95
N ARG A 22 -35.36 -4.57 20.51
CA ARG A 22 -34.50 -4.55 21.72
C ARG A 22 -34.30 -3.06 22.05
N GLY A 23 -34.95 -2.49 23.06
CA GLY A 23 -34.72 -2.81 24.46
C GLY A 23 -33.81 -1.73 25.03
N ARG A 24 -34.41 -0.75 25.72
CA ARG A 24 -33.77 0.33 26.50
C ARG A 24 -32.63 -0.22 27.36
N MET A 25 -31.39 0.18 27.11
CA MET A 25 -30.20 -0.14 27.92
C MET A 25 -29.22 1.03 27.97
N ASP A 26 -28.97 1.44 29.21
CA ASP A 26 -28.03 2.40 29.82
C ASP A 26 -26.84 2.98 29.01
N ASP A 27 -26.78 4.31 29.01
CA ASP A 27 -25.83 5.24 28.35
C ASP A 27 -24.39 5.26 28.94
N SER A 28 -23.85 4.14 29.41
CA SER A 28 -22.54 4.13 30.12
C SER A 28 -21.41 3.38 29.42
N SER A 29 -21.62 2.80 28.23
CA SER A 29 -20.68 1.82 27.65
C SER A 29 -20.16 2.14 26.24
N ILE A 30 -20.43 3.33 25.70
CA ILE A 30 -20.22 3.63 24.26
C ILE A 30 -18.75 3.86 23.88
N GLY A 31 -17.81 4.02 24.82
CA GLY A 31 -16.40 4.33 24.51
C GLY A 31 -15.47 3.13 24.24
N GLY A 32 -15.98 1.90 24.33
CA GLY A 32 -15.20 0.66 24.20
C GLY A 32 -15.24 0.02 22.81
N SER A 33 -16.36 0.14 22.08
CA SER A 33 -16.55 -0.51 20.77
C SER A 33 -16.02 0.32 19.59
N GLU A 34 -15.88 1.63 19.74
CA GLU A 34 -15.49 2.51 18.62
C GLU A 34 -14.05 2.29 18.14
N ALA A 35 -13.14 1.81 19.00
CA ALA A 35 -11.74 1.58 18.64
C ALA A 35 -11.53 0.27 17.85
N GLU A 36 -12.13 -0.84 18.27
CA GLU A 36 -12.11 -2.10 17.50
C GLU A 36 -12.89 -1.97 16.17
N GLU A 37 -13.99 -1.20 16.17
CA GLU A 37 -14.76 -0.93 14.96
C GLU A 37 -13.97 -0.07 13.95
N SER A 38 -13.18 0.90 14.43
CA SER A 38 -12.34 1.77 13.59
C SER A 38 -11.22 1.02 12.84
N ASP A 39 -10.61 0.01 13.47
CA ASP A 39 -9.55 -0.79 12.85
C ASP A 39 -10.11 -1.78 11.82
N GLY A 40 -11.26 -2.40 12.10
CA GLY A 40 -11.98 -3.24 11.13
C GLY A 40 -12.46 -2.46 9.90
N VAL A 41 -12.98 -1.24 10.10
CA VAL A 41 -13.39 -0.33 9.02
C VAL A 41 -12.20 0.07 8.15
N SER A 42 -11.04 0.35 8.75
CA SER A 42 -9.82 0.70 8.00
C SER A 42 -9.33 -0.43 7.09
N ILE A 43 -9.39 -1.68 7.56
CA ILE A 43 -9.02 -2.87 6.77
C ILE A 43 -10.04 -3.11 5.64
N ALA A 44 -11.33 -3.02 5.93
CA ALA A 44 -12.38 -3.20 4.93
C ALA A 44 -12.28 -2.16 3.81
N ILE A 45 -11.97 -0.90 4.15
CA ILE A 45 -11.72 0.17 3.17
C ILE A 45 -10.50 -0.17 2.31
N GLY A 46 -9.39 -0.63 2.91
CA GLY A 46 -8.19 -1.04 2.17
C GLY A 46 -8.46 -2.19 1.18
N LEU A 47 -9.16 -3.24 1.61
CA LEU A 47 -9.53 -4.37 0.75
C LEU A 47 -10.52 -3.97 -0.35
N ALA A 48 -11.51 -3.13 -0.04
CA ALA A 48 -12.44 -2.60 -1.03
C ALA A 48 -11.72 -1.74 -2.07
N HIS A 49 -10.71 -0.96 -1.65
CA HIS A 49 -9.88 -0.17 -2.56
C HIS A 49 -9.05 -1.05 -3.50
N ILE A 50 -8.44 -2.12 -2.99
CA ILE A 50 -7.71 -3.11 -3.81
C ILE A 50 -8.67 -3.78 -4.81
N ALA A 51 -9.83 -4.24 -4.35
CA ALA A 51 -10.83 -4.88 -5.20
C ALA A 51 -11.35 -3.92 -6.30
N LEU A 52 -11.66 -2.67 -5.96
CA LEU A 52 -12.09 -1.64 -6.91
C LEU A 52 -11.00 -1.36 -7.96
N THR A 53 -9.75 -1.27 -7.52
CA THR A 53 -8.59 -1.05 -8.39
C THR A 53 -8.42 -2.20 -9.40
N VAL A 54 -8.49 -3.44 -8.93
CA VAL A 54 -8.43 -4.64 -9.78
C VAL A 54 -9.60 -4.69 -10.76
N LEU A 55 -10.82 -4.37 -10.30
CA LEU A 55 -12.02 -4.34 -11.15
C LEU A 55 -11.93 -3.26 -12.23
N LEU A 56 -11.42 -2.06 -11.92
CA LEU A 56 -11.25 -0.99 -12.91
C LEU A 56 -10.24 -1.38 -13.99
N VAL A 57 -9.11 -1.98 -13.59
CA VAL A 57 -8.09 -2.48 -14.53
C VAL A 57 -8.64 -3.63 -15.39
N GLN A 58 -9.32 -4.61 -14.80
CA GLN A 58 -9.91 -5.75 -15.51
C GLN A 58 -11.06 -5.33 -16.44
N CYS A 59 -11.92 -4.39 -16.03
CA CYS A 59 -13.02 -3.90 -16.85
C CYS A 59 -12.52 -3.13 -18.07
N CYS A 60 -11.44 -2.35 -17.93
CA CYS A 60 -10.74 -1.71 -19.05
C CYS A 60 -10.00 -2.70 -19.97
N CYS A 61 -9.52 -3.83 -19.44
CA CYS A 61 -8.92 -4.90 -20.25
C CYS A 61 -9.98 -5.70 -21.03
N CYS A 62 -11.12 -6.00 -20.41
CA CYS A 62 -12.17 -6.84 -20.99
C CYS A 62 -13.08 -6.09 -21.99
N ARG A 63 -13.32 -4.78 -21.81
CA ARG A 63 -14.05 -3.97 -22.81
C ARG A 63 -13.28 -3.73 -24.12
N GLY A 64 -11.98 -4.04 -24.16
CA GLY A 64 -11.14 -3.92 -25.35
C GLY A 64 -11.06 -5.18 -26.23
N GLN A 65 -11.47 -6.34 -25.73
CA GLN A 65 -11.23 -7.64 -26.40
C GLN A 65 -12.48 -8.47 -26.69
N ARG A 66 -13.69 -8.03 -26.33
CA ARG A 66 -14.93 -8.72 -26.69
C ARG A 66 -15.91 -7.86 -27.49
N CYS A 67 -15.56 -7.61 -28.76
CA CYS A 67 -16.53 -7.89 -29.83
C CYS A 67 -16.49 -9.40 -30.13
N CYS A 68 -16.87 -10.22 -29.15
CA CYS A 68 -17.08 -11.65 -29.34
C CYS A 68 -18.59 -11.88 -29.32
N CYS A 69 -19.21 -11.75 -30.49
CA CYS A 69 -20.43 -12.46 -30.92
C CYS A 69 -20.69 -12.27 -32.43
N CYS A 70 -20.18 -11.20 -33.09
CA CYS A 70 -20.43 -10.96 -34.53
C CYS A 70 -19.29 -11.32 -35.49
N CYS A 71 -18.09 -11.71 -35.03
CA CYS A 71 -16.96 -12.03 -35.93
C CYS A 71 -16.77 -13.53 -36.23
N ARG A 72 -17.77 -14.39 -35.96
CA ARG A 72 -17.71 -15.83 -36.28
C ARG A 72 -18.39 -16.21 -37.62
N ARG A 73 -18.61 -15.25 -38.52
CA ARG A 73 -19.02 -15.54 -39.90
C ARG A 73 -18.08 -14.82 -40.86
N GLY A 74 -17.28 -15.58 -41.61
CA GLY A 74 -16.46 -15.05 -42.69
C GLY A 74 -14.97 -15.40 -42.64
N ARG A 75 -14.57 -16.59 -42.17
CA ARG A 75 -13.31 -17.19 -42.65
C ARG A 75 -13.67 -18.16 -43.78
N GLY A 76 -13.84 -17.61 -44.99
CA GLY A 76 -13.66 -18.41 -46.19
C GLY A 76 -12.18 -18.69 -46.36
N SER A 77 -11.80 -19.96 -46.59
CA SER A 77 -10.41 -20.32 -46.88
C SER A 77 -9.94 -19.57 -48.14
N PRO A 78 -8.78 -18.90 -48.11
CA PRO A 78 -8.21 -18.32 -49.31
C PRO A 78 -7.63 -19.43 -50.21
N GLY A 79 -7.98 -19.46 -51.50
CA GLY A 79 -7.31 -20.31 -52.49
C GLY A 79 -5.88 -19.83 -52.80
N PRO A 80 -5.12 -20.54 -53.66
CA PRO A 80 -3.68 -20.33 -53.84
C PRO A 80 -3.26 -18.93 -54.32
N ALA A 81 -4.09 -18.24 -55.11
CA ALA A 81 -3.85 -16.83 -55.49
C ALA A 81 -4.04 -15.86 -54.31
N ASN A 82 -4.93 -16.20 -53.37
CA ASN A 82 -5.11 -15.44 -52.15
C ASN A 82 -3.97 -15.69 -51.16
N GLU A 83 -3.23 -16.80 -51.21
CA GLU A 83 -2.09 -17.03 -50.31
C GLU A 83 -0.94 -16.05 -50.57
N ALA A 84 -0.60 -15.76 -51.83
CA ALA A 84 0.42 -14.75 -52.16
C ALA A 84 -0.04 -13.32 -51.79
N PHE A 85 -1.31 -12.99 -52.05
CA PHE A 85 -1.90 -11.71 -51.63
C PHE A 85 -1.99 -11.59 -50.09
N VAL A 86 -2.31 -12.68 -49.39
CA VAL A 86 -2.35 -12.76 -47.92
C VAL A 86 -0.94 -12.71 -47.32
N ALA A 87 0.06 -13.32 -47.96
CA ALA A 87 1.46 -13.25 -47.56
C ALA A 87 2.02 -11.81 -47.68
N HIS A 88 1.65 -11.08 -48.74
CA HIS A 88 2.00 -9.66 -48.88
C HIS A 88 1.19 -8.76 -47.94
N ALA A 89 -0.09 -9.05 -47.73
CA ALA A 89 -0.93 -8.35 -46.75
C ALA A 89 -0.45 -8.55 -45.31
N GLY A 90 0.17 -9.69 -44.99
CA GLY A 90 0.77 -9.99 -43.69
C GLY A 90 1.97 -9.11 -43.33
N GLN A 91 2.58 -8.44 -44.31
CA GLN A 91 3.69 -7.49 -44.10
C GLN A 91 3.22 -6.04 -43.92
N LEU A 92 1.95 -5.73 -44.22
CA LEU A 92 1.43 -4.35 -44.22
C LEU A 92 1.04 -3.91 -42.80
N GLN A 93 1.56 -2.76 -42.37
CA GLN A 93 1.31 -2.20 -41.04
C GLN A 93 -0.07 -1.51 -40.97
N PRO A 94 -0.68 -1.40 -39.78
CA PRO A 94 -1.92 -0.64 -39.60
C PRO A 94 -1.70 0.86 -39.83
N LYS A 95 -2.74 1.55 -40.28
CA LYS A 95 -2.70 3.01 -40.50
C LYS A 95 -2.48 3.75 -39.20
N LYS A 96 -1.59 4.74 -39.23
CA LYS A 96 -1.30 5.61 -38.09
C LYS A 96 -2.23 6.83 -38.12
N ARG A 97 -2.69 7.26 -36.93
CA ARG A 97 -3.54 8.44 -36.78
C ARG A 97 -2.68 9.66 -36.53
N VAL A 98 -3.02 10.77 -37.19
CA VAL A 98 -2.38 12.08 -36.96
C VAL A 98 -2.57 12.51 -35.51
N LEU A 99 -3.79 12.37 -34.98
CA LEU A 99 -4.12 12.72 -33.59
C LEU A 99 -3.26 11.95 -32.56
N THR A 100 -2.98 10.67 -32.82
CA THR A 100 -2.10 9.89 -31.93
C THR A 100 -0.68 10.46 -31.93
N SER A 101 -0.16 10.84 -33.10
CA SER A 101 1.17 11.44 -33.20
C SER A 101 1.24 12.78 -32.44
N TYR A 102 0.20 13.62 -32.54
CA TYR A 102 0.11 14.86 -31.75
C TYR A 102 -0.02 14.61 -30.24
N ALA A 103 -0.77 13.60 -29.83
CA ALA A 103 -0.87 13.24 -28.41
C ALA A 103 0.48 12.81 -27.83
N LEU A 104 1.24 11.98 -28.57
CA LEU A 104 2.60 11.60 -28.17
C LEU A 104 3.57 12.79 -28.20
N TRP A 105 3.41 13.70 -29.16
CA TRP A 105 4.18 14.95 -29.24
C TRP A 105 3.90 15.89 -28.07
N LEU A 106 2.66 15.98 -27.58
CA LEU A 106 2.34 16.83 -26.44
C LEU A 106 2.90 16.28 -25.13
N VAL A 107 2.72 14.98 -24.87
CA VAL A 107 3.07 14.37 -23.57
C VAL A 107 4.56 14.07 -23.45
N MET A 108 5.19 13.60 -24.53
CA MET A 108 6.60 13.15 -24.55
C MET A 108 7.33 13.59 -25.83
N GLY A 109 6.94 14.72 -26.42
CA GLY A 109 7.52 15.21 -27.67
C GLY A 109 8.94 15.71 -27.54
N VAL A 110 9.35 16.22 -26.37
CA VAL A 110 10.75 16.60 -26.10
C VAL A 110 11.69 15.39 -26.23
N PHE A 111 11.19 14.19 -25.93
CA PHE A 111 11.92 12.94 -26.09
C PHE A 111 11.76 12.29 -27.47
N GLY A 112 11.00 12.89 -28.39
CA GLY A 112 10.82 12.37 -29.74
C GLY A 112 9.91 11.14 -29.85
N MET A 113 9.04 10.86 -28.87
CA MET A 113 8.19 9.65 -28.85
C MET A 113 7.30 9.47 -30.11
N HIS A 114 6.89 10.58 -30.73
CA HIS A 114 6.10 10.55 -31.97
C HIS A 114 6.92 10.10 -33.20
N HIS A 115 8.24 10.31 -33.24
CA HIS A 115 9.12 9.78 -34.30
C HIS A 115 9.28 8.27 -34.20
N PHE A 116 9.41 7.74 -32.98
CA PHE A 116 9.42 6.28 -32.74
C PHE A 116 8.09 5.64 -33.14
N TYR A 117 6.95 6.27 -32.83
CA TYR A 117 5.62 5.80 -33.24
C TYR A 117 5.45 5.69 -34.76
N LEU A 118 6.06 6.63 -35.50
CA LEU A 118 6.08 6.66 -36.96
C LEU A 118 7.22 5.80 -37.57
N GLY A 119 7.95 5.05 -36.76
CA GLY A 119 9.03 4.17 -37.22
C GLY A 119 10.21 4.92 -37.84
N ARG A 120 10.48 6.15 -37.38
CA ARG A 120 11.65 6.98 -37.76
C ARG A 120 12.67 6.95 -36.62
N VAL A 121 13.31 5.80 -36.43
CA VAL A 121 14.20 5.54 -35.28
C VAL A 121 15.38 6.51 -35.20
N VAL A 122 16.02 6.85 -36.34
CA VAL A 122 17.15 7.79 -36.36
C VAL A 122 16.74 9.17 -35.86
N HIS A 123 15.61 9.70 -36.35
CA HIS A 123 15.08 10.98 -35.88
C HIS A 123 14.66 10.91 -34.42
N GLY A 124 14.02 9.81 -33.99
CA GLY A 124 13.70 9.58 -32.59
C GLY A 124 14.94 9.60 -31.69
N LEU A 125 16.02 8.95 -32.11
CA LEU A 125 17.27 8.90 -31.35
C LEU A 125 17.96 10.28 -31.29
N VAL A 126 18.02 10.99 -32.42
CA VAL A 126 18.51 12.38 -32.45
C VAL A 126 17.67 13.26 -31.53
N SER A 127 16.34 13.20 -31.60
CA SER A 127 15.45 13.94 -30.72
C SER A 127 15.63 13.56 -29.24
N LEU A 128 15.87 12.29 -28.92
CA LEU A 128 16.11 11.84 -27.55
C LEU A 128 17.43 12.37 -26.99
N CYS A 129 18.53 12.29 -27.76
CA CYS A 129 19.85 12.74 -27.33
C CYS A 129 20.00 14.27 -27.29
N THR A 130 19.22 14.99 -28.12
CA THR A 130 19.32 16.46 -28.27
C THR A 130 18.15 17.21 -27.61
N LEU A 131 17.28 16.51 -26.87
CA LEU A 131 16.03 17.05 -26.33
C LEU A 131 15.22 17.82 -27.39
N ASN A 132 15.03 17.13 -28.52
CA ASN A 132 14.40 17.60 -29.76
C ASN A 132 15.01 18.92 -30.27
N LEU A 133 16.34 18.92 -30.42
CA LEU A 133 17.15 20.09 -30.80
C LEU A 133 16.87 21.31 -29.90
N ALA A 134 17.02 21.14 -28.58
CA ALA A 134 16.74 22.17 -27.59
C ALA A 134 15.34 22.78 -27.73
N GLY A 135 14.33 21.95 -28.06
CA GLY A 135 12.94 22.38 -28.25
C GLY A 135 12.60 22.99 -29.62
N VAL A 136 13.58 23.31 -30.47
CA VAL A 136 13.31 23.81 -31.84
C VAL A 136 12.64 22.74 -32.70
N GLY A 137 13.13 21.50 -32.61
CA GLY A 137 12.52 20.36 -33.27
C GLY A 137 11.08 20.13 -32.80
N TRP A 138 10.81 20.38 -31.52
CA TRP A 138 9.46 20.25 -30.96
C TRP A 138 8.47 21.24 -31.60
N LEU A 139 8.87 22.48 -31.84
CA LEU A 139 8.03 23.46 -32.55
C LEU A 139 7.86 23.12 -34.03
N ALA A 140 8.94 22.70 -34.71
CA ALA A 140 8.88 22.33 -36.12
C ALA A 140 7.94 21.12 -36.34
N ASP A 141 7.95 20.16 -35.42
CA ASP A 141 7.11 18.96 -35.48
C ASP A 141 5.60 19.30 -35.49
N LEU A 142 5.16 20.44 -34.93
CA LEU A 142 3.77 20.90 -34.97
C LEU A 142 3.21 20.92 -36.41
N VAL A 143 4.02 21.40 -37.36
CA VAL A 143 3.64 21.54 -38.77
C VAL A 143 4.00 20.30 -39.57
N LEU A 144 5.04 19.57 -39.17
CA LEU A 144 5.60 18.46 -39.96
C LEU A 144 4.91 17.11 -39.71
N ILE A 145 4.30 16.90 -38.54
CA ILE A 145 3.59 15.66 -38.17
C ILE A 145 2.58 15.17 -39.24
N PRO A 146 1.71 16.01 -39.83
CA PRO A 146 0.77 15.57 -40.87
C PRO A 146 1.48 14.99 -42.10
N PHE A 147 2.63 15.55 -42.49
CA PHE A 147 3.43 15.05 -43.61
C PHE A 147 4.08 13.71 -43.26
N TYR A 148 4.58 13.56 -42.04
CA TYR A 148 5.18 12.30 -41.60
C TYR A 148 4.16 11.15 -41.57
N VAL A 149 2.96 11.41 -41.08
CA VAL A 149 1.88 10.42 -41.01
C VAL A 149 1.41 10.03 -42.41
N ARG A 150 1.22 11.01 -43.31
CA ARG A 150 0.91 10.74 -44.72
C ARG A 150 2.00 9.90 -45.38
N GLY A 151 3.26 10.27 -45.18
CA GLY A 151 4.42 9.53 -45.70
C GLY A 151 4.49 8.09 -45.20
N PHE A 152 4.25 7.85 -43.91
CA PHE A 152 4.21 6.50 -43.34
C PHE A 152 3.07 5.68 -43.93
N ASN A 153 1.85 6.24 -43.95
CA ASN A 153 0.67 5.53 -44.43
C ASN A 153 0.78 5.20 -45.92
N SER A 154 1.32 6.09 -46.76
CA SER A 154 1.50 5.82 -48.19
C SER A 154 2.58 4.77 -48.48
N ARG A 155 3.61 4.64 -47.64
CA ARG A 155 4.74 3.72 -47.89
C ARG A 155 4.60 2.34 -47.25
N ARG A 156 3.88 2.22 -46.13
CA ARG A 156 3.90 1.01 -45.27
C ARG A 156 2.53 0.41 -44.98
N THR A 157 1.45 0.99 -45.48
CA THR A 157 0.08 0.56 -45.12
C THR A 157 -0.80 0.35 -46.34
N ALA A 158 -1.68 -0.66 -46.28
CA ALA A 158 -2.66 -0.91 -47.34
C ALA A 158 -3.73 0.19 -47.40
N ALA A 159 -4.30 0.44 -48.57
CA ALA A 159 -5.36 1.43 -48.76
C ALA A 159 -6.58 1.23 -47.83
N HIS A 160 -6.93 -0.04 -47.52
CA HIS A 160 -8.04 -0.40 -46.64
C HIS A 160 -7.60 -0.89 -45.25
N ALA A 161 -6.34 -0.73 -44.87
CA ALA A 161 -5.86 -1.13 -43.54
C ALA A 161 -6.57 -0.33 -42.44
N ALA A 162 -6.94 -1.01 -41.36
CA ALA A 162 -7.54 -0.39 -40.18
C ALA A 162 -6.55 0.53 -39.48
N TYR A 163 -7.07 1.56 -38.80
CA TYR A 163 -6.25 2.41 -37.94
C TYR A 163 -5.81 1.71 -36.65
N ASP A 164 -4.62 2.05 -36.21
CA ASP A 164 -4.01 1.68 -34.94
C ASP A 164 -4.90 2.06 -33.72
N ARG A 165 -4.88 1.22 -32.68
CA ARG A 165 -5.62 1.36 -31.41
C ARG A 165 -4.86 2.16 -30.34
N SER A 166 -3.65 2.66 -30.64
CA SER A 166 -2.74 3.36 -29.73
C SER A 166 -3.39 4.57 -29.04
N LEU A 167 -4.28 5.29 -29.74
CA LEU A 167 -5.03 6.39 -29.13
C LEU A 167 -5.92 5.93 -27.96
N ARG A 168 -6.60 4.79 -28.11
CA ARG A 168 -7.46 4.23 -27.06
C ARG A 168 -6.62 3.72 -25.89
N LEU A 169 -5.45 3.16 -26.17
CA LEU A 169 -4.51 2.74 -25.13
C LEU A 169 -4.02 3.95 -24.32
N LEU A 170 -3.64 5.05 -25.00
CA LEU A 170 -3.12 6.26 -24.36
C LEU A 170 -4.15 7.01 -23.52
N PHE A 171 -5.39 7.17 -24.01
CA PHE A 171 -6.38 8.02 -23.35
C PHE A 171 -7.41 7.28 -22.49
N CYS A 172 -7.61 5.98 -22.69
CA CYS A 172 -8.61 5.21 -21.93
C CYS A 172 -7.99 4.16 -21.02
N ARG A 173 -6.87 3.54 -21.42
CA ARG A 173 -6.27 2.43 -20.65
C ARG A 173 -5.17 2.92 -19.74
N LEU A 174 -4.25 3.73 -20.25
CA LEU A 174 -3.10 4.22 -19.50
C LEU A 174 -3.50 5.08 -18.29
N PRO A 175 -4.45 6.03 -18.37
CA PRO A 175 -4.86 6.82 -17.21
C PRO A 175 -5.52 5.97 -16.14
N VAL A 176 -6.35 4.99 -16.53
CA VAL A 176 -6.97 4.08 -15.56
C VAL A 176 -5.93 3.20 -14.89
N VAL A 177 -4.94 2.69 -15.63
CA VAL A 177 -3.84 1.91 -15.05
C VAL A 177 -2.96 2.76 -14.14
N VAL A 178 -2.61 3.98 -14.55
CA VAL A 178 -1.81 4.89 -13.74
C VAL A 178 -2.56 5.29 -12.47
N LEU A 179 -3.82 5.69 -12.58
CA LEU A 179 -4.65 6.04 -11.42
C LEU A 179 -4.82 4.82 -10.50
N ALA A 180 -5.02 3.63 -11.06
CA ALA A 180 -5.09 2.39 -10.30
C ALA A 180 -3.78 2.10 -9.54
N LEU A 181 -2.63 2.23 -10.21
CA LEU A 181 -1.32 2.04 -9.59
C LEU A 181 -1.06 3.09 -8.51
N VAL A 182 -1.36 4.36 -8.78
CA VAL A 182 -1.22 5.46 -7.80
C VAL A 182 -2.12 5.22 -6.59
N SER A 183 -3.39 4.86 -6.81
CA SER A 183 -4.32 4.46 -5.74
C SER A 183 -3.74 3.31 -4.94
N PHE A 184 -3.27 2.25 -5.60
CA PHE A 184 -2.73 1.07 -4.93
C PHE A 184 -1.48 1.41 -4.11
N THR A 185 -0.54 2.17 -4.67
CA THR A 185 0.68 2.57 -3.96
C THR A 185 0.38 3.51 -2.80
N LEU A 186 -0.51 4.49 -3.00
CA LEU A 186 -0.88 5.45 -1.96
C LEU A 186 -1.70 4.76 -0.87
N GLY A 187 -2.66 3.90 -1.24
CA GLY A 187 -3.43 3.10 -0.30
C GLY A 187 -2.55 2.15 0.50
N SER A 188 -1.62 1.45 -0.15
CA SER A 188 -0.65 0.62 0.56
C SER A 188 0.19 1.48 1.51
N LEU A 189 0.70 2.63 1.06
CA LEU A 189 1.45 3.54 1.93
C LEU A 189 0.60 4.04 3.12
N LEU A 190 -0.69 4.32 2.93
CA LEU A 190 -1.52 4.86 4.01
C LEU A 190 -2.05 3.78 4.97
N TYR A 191 -2.31 2.58 4.48
CA TYR A 191 -2.99 1.52 5.24
C TYR A 191 -2.05 0.43 5.75
N MET A 192 -0.88 0.25 5.15
CA MET A 192 0.04 -0.85 5.50
C MET A 192 0.53 -0.80 6.96
N PRO A 193 0.82 0.37 7.57
CA PRO A 193 1.16 0.44 9.00
C PRO A 193 0.07 -0.18 9.88
N ARG A 194 -1.19 0.23 9.68
CA ARG A 194 -2.32 -0.32 10.44
C ARG A 194 -2.56 -1.78 10.13
N ALA A 195 -2.44 -2.19 8.87
CA ALA A 195 -2.61 -3.58 8.46
C ALA A 195 -1.56 -4.50 9.11
N LEU A 196 -0.31 -4.07 9.21
CA LEU A 196 0.75 -4.82 9.89
C LEU A 196 0.52 -4.93 11.39
N HIS A 197 0.00 -3.87 12.02
CA HIS A 197 -0.36 -3.88 13.42
C HIS A 197 -1.50 -4.85 13.72
N ALA A 198 -2.59 -4.78 12.94
CA ALA A 198 -3.73 -5.68 13.09
C ALA A 198 -3.39 -7.15 12.78
N ALA A 199 -2.46 -7.40 11.86
CA ALA A 199 -1.98 -8.75 11.57
C ALA A 199 -1.03 -9.31 12.64
N GLY A 200 -0.68 -8.53 13.68
CA GLY A 200 0.26 -8.94 14.73
C GLY A 200 1.69 -9.12 14.25
N VAL A 201 2.03 -8.61 13.06
CA VAL A 201 3.39 -8.72 12.49
C VAL A 201 4.33 -7.68 13.11
N VAL A 202 3.80 -6.51 13.49
CA VAL A 202 4.54 -5.41 14.13
C VAL A 202 3.69 -4.74 15.21
N ASP A 203 4.13 -4.80 16.46
CA ASP A 203 3.54 -4.04 17.58
C ASP A 203 3.98 -2.58 17.55
N ILE A 204 3.25 -1.74 16.81
CA ILE A 204 3.51 -0.30 16.73
C ILE A 204 3.43 0.36 18.11
N ASP A 205 2.49 -0.08 18.97
CA ASP A 205 2.34 0.48 20.32
C ASP A 205 3.57 0.24 21.21
N ARG A 206 4.22 -0.93 21.10
CA ARG A 206 5.45 -1.24 21.85
C ARG A 206 6.60 -0.32 21.43
N ILE A 207 6.75 -0.13 20.12
CA ILE A 207 7.84 0.69 19.54
C ILE A 207 7.62 2.16 19.87
N ALA A 208 6.39 2.65 19.70
CA ALA A 208 6.03 4.02 20.07
C ALA A 208 6.30 4.29 21.56
N ALA A 209 6.09 3.29 22.43
CA ALA A 209 6.27 3.38 23.88
C ALA A 209 7.69 3.24 24.38
N GLN A 210 8.58 2.69 23.55
CA GLN A 210 9.91 2.29 24.00
C GLN A 210 9.83 1.39 25.25
N THR A 211 8.82 0.51 25.31
CA THR A 211 8.59 -0.46 26.39
C THR A 211 8.97 -1.88 25.94
N GLN A 212 9.27 -2.77 26.89
CA GLN A 212 9.63 -4.16 26.58
C GLN A 212 8.42 -4.98 26.11
N ALA A 213 7.23 -4.63 26.60
CA ALA A 213 5.95 -5.24 26.26
C ALA A 213 4.96 -4.21 25.72
N ASN A 214 3.82 -4.66 25.19
CA ASN A 214 2.76 -3.76 24.71
C ASN A 214 2.24 -2.88 25.87
N PRO A 215 1.98 -1.57 25.68
CA PRO A 215 1.50 -0.67 26.74
C PRO A 215 0.28 -1.17 27.54
N TYR A 216 -0.63 -1.88 26.88
CA TYR A 216 -1.81 -2.46 27.56
C TYR A 216 -1.41 -3.64 28.46
N GLU A 217 -0.44 -4.44 28.04
CA GLU A 217 0.10 -5.56 28.85
C GLU A 217 0.87 -5.05 30.06
N VAL A 218 1.64 -3.97 29.92
CA VAL A 218 2.38 -3.33 31.03
C VAL A 218 1.43 -2.90 32.16
N LEU A 219 0.24 -2.43 31.81
CA LEU A 219 -0.79 -2.02 32.78
C LEU A 219 -1.75 -3.15 33.18
N GLY A 220 -1.62 -4.34 32.60
CA GLY A 220 -2.51 -5.48 32.84
C GLY A 220 -3.95 -5.20 32.38
N LEU A 221 -4.11 -4.57 31.23
CA LEU A 221 -5.39 -4.20 30.63
C LEU A 221 -5.63 -4.93 29.30
N PRO A 222 -6.90 -5.18 28.93
CA PRO A 222 -7.22 -5.64 27.58
C PRO A 222 -6.89 -4.56 26.56
N GLN A 223 -6.50 -4.98 25.35
CA GLN A 223 -6.36 -4.08 24.20
C GLN A 223 -7.72 -3.38 23.98
N GLY A 224 -7.72 -2.04 23.93
CA GLY A 224 -8.96 -1.27 23.83
C GLY A 224 -9.60 -0.85 25.17
N ALA A 225 -8.93 -1.01 26.31
CA ALA A 225 -9.39 -0.44 27.58
C ALA A 225 -9.54 1.10 27.54
N SER A 226 -10.58 1.62 28.17
CA SER A 226 -10.92 3.05 28.18
C SER A 226 -9.86 3.90 28.91
N LEU A 227 -9.82 5.21 28.65
CA LEU A 227 -8.86 6.12 29.31
C LEU A 227 -9.04 6.14 30.84
N SER A 228 -10.27 6.01 31.32
CA SER A 228 -10.57 5.97 32.75
C SER A 228 -10.06 4.67 33.40
N GLU A 229 -10.18 3.53 32.72
CA GLU A 229 -9.59 2.24 33.13
C GLU A 229 -8.06 2.29 33.10
N ALA A 230 -7.47 2.87 32.04
CA ALA A 230 -6.04 3.10 31.94
C ALA A 230 -5.50 3.93 33.10
N LYS A 231 -6.22 5.00 33.49
CA LYS A 231 -5.85 5.85 34.64
C LYS A 231 -5.93 5.09 35.96
N LYS A 232 -6.96 4.25 36.14
CA LYS A 232 -7.10 3.40 37.34
C LYS A 232 -5.97 2.37 37.43
N ALA A 233 -5.63 1.70 36.33
CA ALA A 233 -4.55 0.73 36.27
C ALA A 233 -3.20 1.39 36.52
N TYR A 234 -2.92 2.55 35.89
CA TYR A 234 -1.72 3.34 36.13
C TYR A 234 -1.54 3.65 37.62
N HIS A 235 -2.59 4.11 38.30
CA HIS A 235 -2.53 4.42 39.73
C HIS A 235 -2.28 3.16 40.59
N ARG A 236 -2.94 2.04 40.25
CA ARG A 236 -2.75 0.75 40.93
C ARG A 236 -1.31 0.26 40.81
N GLU A 237 -0.76 0.22 39.60
CA GLU A 237 0.60 -0.27 39.33
C GLU A 237 1.65 0.68 39.91
N SER A 238 1.43 2.01 39.81
CA SER A 238 2.31 3.01 40.40
C SER A 238 2.43 2.86 41.92
N LEU A 239 1.31 2.63 42.60
CA LEU A 239 1.32 2.38 44.05
C LEU A 239 1.94 1.03 44.41
N ALA A 240 1.84 0.03 43.54
CA ALA A 240 2.45 -1.28 43.75
C ALA A 240 3.98 -1.22 43.65
N TRP A 241 4.52 -0.37 42.77
CA TRP A 241 5.96 -0.17 42.54
C TRP A 241 6.55 1.06 43.26
N HIS A 242 5.78 1.74 44.11
CA HIS A 242 6.24 2.92 44.83
C HIS A 242 7.41 2.59 45.78
N PRO A 243 8.45 3.44 45.87
CA PRO A 243 9.62 3.21 46.73
C PRO A 243 9.24 3.02 48.22
N ASP A 244 8.23 3.76 48.70
CA ASP A 244 7.78 3.66 50.10
C ASP A 244 7.20 2.29 50.47
N ARG A 245 6.60 1.58 49.50
CA ARG A 245 6.03 0.24 49.73
C ARG A 245 7.04 -0.87 49.47
N ASN A 246 8.12 -0.57 48.73
CA ASN A 246 9.16 -1.52 48.36
C ASN A 246 10.54 -0.99 48.79
N MET A 247 10.76 -0.95 50.11
CA MET A 247 12.06 -0.59 50.68
C MET A 247 13.17 -1.49 50.12
N GLY A 248 14.22 -0.88 49.59
CA GLY A 248 15.37 -1.58 49.00
C GLY A 248 15.24 -1.98 47.52
N CYS A 249 14.14 -1.62 46.85
CA CYS A 249 13.90 -1.98 45.44
C CYS A 249 14.75 -1.18 44.42
N GLY A 250 15.27 -0.02 44.83
CA GLY A 250 16.27 0.77 44.08
C GLY A 250 15.95 0.93 42.60
N GLU A 251 16.91 0.55 41.76
CA GLU A 251 16.87 0.72 40.30
C GLU A 251 15.72 -0.06 39.62
N ARG A 252 15.33 -1.22 40.17
CA ARG A 252 14.27 -2.05 39.60
C ARG A 252 12.90 -1.38 39.69
N CYS A 253 12.60 -0.74 40.83
CA CYS A 253 11.36 0.02 40.99
C CYS A 253 11.34 1.26 40.10
N ASN A 254 12.47 1.97 40.00
CA ASN A 254 12.58 3.14 39.12
C ASN A 254 12.38 2.77 37.65
N ALA A 255 12.99 1.67 37.19
CA ALA A 255 12.82 1.16 35.83
C ALA A 255 11.36 0.77 35.55
N LYS A 256 10.72 0.05 36.48
CA LYS A 256 9.29 -0.32 36.33
C LYS A 256 8.35 0.87 36.36
N MET A 257 8.60 1.83 37.25
CA MET A 257 7.81 3.06 37.34
C MET A 257 7.93 3.89 36.05
N SER A 258 9.14 3.97 35.48
CA SER A 258 9.37 4.64 34.19
C SER A 258 8.61 3.93 33.06
N GLU A 259 8.63 2.60 33.02
CA GLU A 259 7.91 1.79 32.02
C GLU A 259 6.39 2.01 32.11
N ILE A 260 5.83 1.99 33.33
CA ILE A 260 4.40 2.23 33.61
C ILE A 260 3.99 3.65 33.15
N ALA A 261 4.82 4.65 33.42
CA ALA A 261 4.57 6.03 33.00
C ALA A 261 4.58 6.19 31.48
N LYS A 262 5.55 5.59 30.78
CA LYS A 262 5.62 5.60 29.31
C LYS A 262 4.40 4.92 28.68
N ALA A 263 3.99 3.77 29.20
CA ALA A 263 2.81 3.05 28.73
C ALA A 263 1.54 3.91 28.87
N PHE A 264 1.34 4.54 30.02
CA PHE A 264 0.17 5.39 30.26
C PHE A 264 0.14 6.65 29.38
N GLU A 265 1.27 7.35 29.22
CA GLU A 265 1.31 8.58 28.40
C GLU A 265 0.97 8.29 26.92
N LEU A 266 1.31 7.11 26.41
CA LEU A 266 0.89 6.74 25.05
C LEU A 266 -0.58 6.43 24.90
N ILE A 267 -1.15 5.67 25.83
CA ILE A 267 -2.59 5.37 25.81
C ILE A 267 -3.37 6.68 25.90
N LYS A 268 -2.92 7.61 26.75
CA LYS A 268 -3.46 8.96 26.89
C LYS A 268 -3.33 9.77 25.59
N LYS A 269 -2.17 9.73 24.92
CA LYS A 269 -1.97 10.41 23.63
C LYS A 269 -2.85 9.83 22.52
N ARG A 270 -2.96 8.50 22.43
CA ARG A 270 -3.79 7.78 21.44
C ARG A 270 -5.29 8.07 21.60
N ARG A 271 -5.77 8.20 22.84
CA ARG A 271 -7.18 8.45 23.17
C ARG A 271 -7.55 9.93 23.35
N ALA A 272 -6.59 10.85 23.20
CA ALA A 272 -6.91 12.26 23.26
C ALA A 272 -7.89 12.60 22.11
N PRO A 273 -8.98 13.33 22.39
CA PRO A 273 -9.88 13.76 21.33
C PRO A 273 -9.10 14.59 20.31
N ALA A 274 -9.43 14.42 19.03
CA ALA A 274 -8.76 15.18 17.98
C ALA A 274 -8.96 16.68 18.22
N PRO A 275 -7.91 17.51 18.11
CA PRO A 275 -8.04 18.95 18.26
C PRO A 275 -9.01 19.50 17.20
N PRO A 276 -9.86 20.48 17.54
CA PRO A 276 -10.90 21.00 16.65
C PRO A 276 -10.34 21.62 15.35
N ASP A 277 -9.06 22.02 15.35
CA ASP A 277 -8.31 22.56 14.22
C ASP A 277 -7.38 21.52 13.58
N ARG A 278 -7.81 20.25 13.46
CA ARG A 278 -7.00 19.20 12.82
C ARG A 278 -6.73 19.54 11.35
N THR A 279 -5.55 20.08 11.09
CA THR A 279 -5.06 20.38 9.75
C THR A 279 -4.49 19.12 9.09
N TRP A 280 -4.56 19.07 7.76
CA TRP A 280 -3.99 17.97 6.96
C TRP A 280 -2.50 17.74 7.25
N THR A 281 -1.76 18.78 7.61
CA THR A 281 -0.33 18.71 7.95
C THR A 281 -0.04 17.89 9.20
N VAL A 282 -0.90 17.98 10.24
CA VAL A 282 -0.78 17.17 11.47
C VAL A 282 -1.03 15.70 11.15
N TRP A 283 -2.06 15.41 10.36
CA TRP A 283 -2.38 14.05 9.92
C TRP A 283 -1.25 13.42 9.09
N PHE A 284 -0.64 14.16 8.16
CA PHE A 284 0.52 13.65 7.41
C PHE A 284 1.74 13.40 8.30
N LYS A 285 1.99 14.26 9.30
CA LYS A 285 3.07 14.03 10.28
C LYS A 285 2.84 12.76 11.08
N ASP A 286 1.61 12.47 11.49
CA ASP A 286 1.27 11.22 12.19
C ASP A 286 1.59 10.01 11.31
N ILE A 287 1.21 10.03 10.02
CA ILE A 287 1.52 8.97 9.07
C ILE A 287 3.03 8.79 8.90
N LEU A 288 3.78 9.87 8.70
CA LEU A 288 5.24 9.82 8.55
C LEU A 288 5.91 9.28 9.82
N SER A 289 5.38 9.61 11.01
CA SER A 289 5.87 9.08 12.29
C SER A 289 5.64 7.58 12.38
N ASP A 290 4.44 7.09 12.04
CA ASP A 290 4.12 5.65 12.04
C ASP A 290 5.03 4.88 11.06
N TRP A 291 5.32 5.46 9.89
CA TRP A 291 6.30 4.90 8.95
C TRP A 291 7.73 4.91 9.47
N GLY A 292 8.13 5.97 10.20
CA GLY A 292 9.44 6.04 10.84
C GLY A 292 9.67 4.86 11.79
N HIS A 293 8.70 4.58 12.67
CA HIS A 293 8.75 3.44 13.59
C HIS A 293 8.84 2.08 12.87
N ILE A 294 8.16 1.94 11.73
CA ILE A 294 8.21 0.71 10.93
C ILE A 294 9.58 0.55 10.27
N LEU A 295 10.11 1.62 9.67
CA LEU A 295 11.39 1.59 8.97
C LEU A 295 12.56 1.31 9.94
N GLU A 296 12.52 1.81 11.16
CA GLU A 296 13.51 1.49 12.21
C GLU A 296 13.60 -0.02 12.46
N VAL A 297 12.47 -0.72 12.61
CA VAL A 297 12.43 -2.18 12.82
C VAL A 297 12.98 -2.95 11.62
N PHE A 298 12.67 -2.48 10.40
CA PHE A 298 13.19 -3.12 9.18
C PHE A 298 14.69 -2.85 8.99
N SER A 299 15.17 -1.67 9.38
CA SER A 299 16.60 -1.33 9.36
C SER A 299 17.39 -2.17 10.38
N GLU A 300 16.85 -2.36 11.59
CA GLU A 300 17.50 -3.15 12.65
C GLU A 300 17.55 -4.66 12.33
N LYS A 301 16.61 -5.18 11.52
CA LYS A 301 16.70 -6.55 10.98
C LYS A 301 17.73 -6.69 9.85
N GLY A 302 18.08 -5.61 9.16
CA GLY A 302 19.11 -5.58 8.12
C GLY A 302 20.54 -5.68 8.68
N ASP A 303 20.75 -5.19 9.89
CA ASP A 303 22.06 -5.16 10.57
C ASP A 303 22.35 -6.39 11.44
N ARG A 304 21.65 -7.52 11.24
CA ARG A 304 22.06 -8.81 11.81
C ARG A 304 22.71 -9.76 10.80
N PRO A 305 23.93 -9.47 10.31
CA PRO A 305 24.91 -10.50 10.01
C PRO A 305 25.81 -10.76 11.23
N SER A 306 25.76 -12.00 11.74
CA SER A 306 26.91 -12.70 12.37
C SER A 306 27.31 -12.54 13.85
N ASP A 307 26.60 -11.84 14.74
CA ASP A 307 27.03 -11.83 16.16
C ASP A 307 26.47 -12.98 17.02
N ALA A 308 25.66 -13.87 16.43
CA ALA A 308 25.26 -15.13 17.08
C ALA A 308 26.42 -16.15 17.19
N ALA A 309 27.62 -15.84 16.68
CA ALA A 309 28.79 -16.73 16.74
C ALA A 309 29.76 -16.43 17.90
N ALA A 310 29.47 -15.48 18.80
CA ALA A 310 30.43 -15.07 19.84
C ALA A 310 29.93 -15.24 21.30
N GLN A 311 28.92 -16.08 21.55
CA GLN A 311 28.74 -16.61 22.91
C GLN A 311 29.69 -17.79 23.11
N LYS A 312 30.91 -17.49 23.58
CA LYS A 312 31.76 -18.49 24.26
C LYS A 312 30.89 -19.21 25.30
N PRO A 313 30.83 -20.55 25.31
CA PRO A 313 30.11 -21.28 26.35
C PRO A 313 30.68 -20.84 27.70
N GLN A 314 29.84 -20.30 28.58
CA GLN A 314 30.21 -20.16 29.99
C GLN A 314 30.57 -21.55 30.50
N GLU A 315 31.85 -21.74 30.77
CA GLU A 315 32.38 -22.95 31.39
C GLU A 315 31.70 -23.10 32.76
N ARG A 316 30.77 -24.04 32.81
CA ARG A 316 29.98 -24.36 34.00
C ARG A 316 30.93 -25.03 35.00
N VAL A 317 31.58 -24.23 35.84
CA VAL A 317 32.44 -24.72 36.93
C VAL A 317 31.64 -25.77 37.73
N PRO A 318 32.12 -27.02 37.83
CA PRO A 318 31.41 -28.09 38.51
C PRO A 318 31.12 -27.73 39.97
N ARG A 319 29.91 -28.05 40.42
CA ARG A 319 29.38 -27.80 41.78
C ARG A 319 30.29 -28.32 42.91
N ALA A 320 31.24 -29.20 42.60
CA ALA A 320 32.20 -29.77 43.54
C ALA A 320 33.27 -28.76 44.05
N GLU A 321 33.69 -27.77 43.25
CA GLU A 321 34.73 -26.81 43.68
C GLU A 321 34.21 -25.72 44.63
N ARG A 322 32.91 -25.43 44.57
CA ARG A 322 32.27 -24.41 45.42
C ARG A 322 32.20 -24.86 46.90
N GLY A 323 32.26 -26.16 47.16
CA GLY A 323 32.28 -26.74 48.50
C GLY A 323 33.68 -26.75 49.15
N ARG A 324 34.76 -26.84 48.36
CA ARG A 324 36.14 -26.92 48.87
C ARG A 324 36.64 -25.55 49.37
N LYS A 325 36.40 -24.47 48.62
CA LYS A 325 36.76 -23.10 49.04
C LYS A 325 36.04 -22.63 50.31
N LYS A 326 34.84 -23.18 50.59
CA LYS A 326 34.09 -22.82 51.80
C LYS A 326 34.60 -23.55 53.06
N ARG A 327 35.33 -24.67 52.90
CA ARG A 327 35.97 -25.39 54.01
C ARG A 327 37.36 -24.82 54.34
N GLU A 328 38.10 -24.36 53.34
CA GLU A 328 39.41 -23.70 53.54
C GLU A 328 39.26 -22.31 54.17
N ALA A 329 38.18 -21.57 53.89
CA ALA A 329 37.95 -20.26 54.51
C ALA A 329 37.46 -20.30 55.97
N ASN A 330 37.19 -21.48 56.54
CA ASN A 330 36.66 -21.65 57.90
C ASN A 330 37.63 -22.42 58.82
N SER A 331 38.85 -22.69 58.37
CA SER A 331 39.94 -23.25 59.18
C SER A 331 40.96 -22.19 59.64
N ASP A 332 40.80 -20.95 59.20
CA ASP A 332 41.69 -19.81 59.53
C ASP A 332 41.02 -18.81 60.51
N LEU A 333 40.01 -19.25 61.25
CA LEU A 333 39.35 -18.57 62.38
C LEU A 333 39.29 -19.52 63.58
#